data_AF-A0A0B6YI16-F1
#
_entry.id   AF-A0A0B6YI16-F1
#
_cell.length_a   1.000
_cell.length_b   1.000
_cell.length_c   1.000
_cell.angle_alpha   90.00
_cell.angle_beta   90.00
_cell.angle_gamma   90.00
#
_symmetry.space_group_name_H-M   'P 1'
#
loop_
_entity.id
_entity.type
_entity.pdbx_description
1 polymer ?
#
loop_
_entity_poly.entity_id
_entity_poly.type
_entity_poly.pdbx_seq_one_letter_code
_entity_poly.pdbx_strand_id
1 'polypeptide(L)' 'SVRVCPNHDDESCQLFCRTCNQAICVTCFCSSHSRHKTVPISVQLQETTKYLQSELDRLISEKRNAESAGEEADKLK' A
#
# COMPACT_ATOMS: atom_id res chain seq x y z
N SER A 1 -7.86 13.46 -6.67
CA SER A 1 -7.10 13.73 -7.92
C SER A 1 -6.87 12.40 -8.63
N VAL A 2 -7.01 12.36 -9.95
CA VAL A 2 -6.71 11.17 -10.76
C VAL A 2 -5.21 11.16 -11.06
N ARG A 3 -4.55 10.01 -10.93
CA ARG A 3 -3.13 9.88 -11.29
C ARG A 3 -2.99 9.71 -12.80
N VAL A 4 -2.32 10.65 -13.45
CA VAL A 4 -1.98 10.61 -14.88
C VAL A 4 -0.66 9.87 -15.08
N CYS A 5 -0.52 9.15 -16.19
CA CYS A 5 0.70 8.45 -16.54
C CYS A 5 1.81 9.45 -16.90
N PRO A 6 3.02 9.33 -16.33
CA PRO A 6 4.13 10.23 -16.65
C PRO A 6 4.74 10.02 -18.04
N ASN A 7 4.37 8.92 -18.72
CA ASN A 7 4.88 8.59 -20.06
C ASN A 7 3.81 8.78 -21.15
N HIS A 8 2.55 9.02 -20.75
CA HIS A 8 1.40 9.14 -21.65
C HIS A 8 0.46 10.19 -21.04
N ASP A 9 0.72 11.46 -21.34
CA ASP A 9 0.21 12.62 -20.61
C ASP A 9 -1.33 12.78 -20.62
N ASP A 10 -2.03 12.04 -21.47
CA ASP A 10 -3.50 12.03 -21.57
C ASP A 10 -4.15 10.76 -20.97
N GLU A 11 -3.36 9.82 -20.44
CA GLU A 11 -3.87 8.56 -19.92
C GLU A 11 -3.86 8.48 -18.40
N SER A 12 -5.01 8.17 -17.82
CA SER A 12 -5.11 7.84 -16.39
C SER A 12 -4.47 6.48 -16.07
N CYS A 13 -3.79 6.40 -14.93
CA CYS A 13 -3.29 5.15 -14.39
C CYS A 13 -4.43 4.34 -13.77
N GLN A 14 -4.88 3.31 -14.48
CA GLN A 14 -5.97 2.42 -14.04
C GLN A 14 -5.48 1.07 -13.52
N LEU A 15 -4.21 0.75 -13.74
CA LEU A 15 -3.59 -0.51 -13.37
C LEU A 15 -2.44 -0.27 -12.39
N PHE A 16 -2.11 -1.29 -11.61
CA PHE A 16 -0.92 -1.34 -10.78
C PHE A 16 -0.06 -2.54 -11.17
N CYS A 17 1.18 -2.27 -11.57
CA CYS A 17 2.18 -3.28 -11.85
C CYS A 17 2.88 -3.69 -10.54
N ARG A 18 2.59 -4.88 -10.03
CA ARG A 18 3.20 -5.43 -8.82
C ARG A 18 4.68 -5.77 -9.01
N THR A 19 5.07 -6.18 -10.22
CA THR A 19 6.48 -6.48 -10.52
C THR A 19 7.37 -5.24 -10.43
N CYS A 20 6.87 -4.09 -10.87
CA CYS A 20 7.62 -2.83 -10.88
C CYS A 20 7.23 -1.89 -9.72
N ASN A 21 6.27 -2.31 -8.88
CA ASN A 21 5.70 -1.53 -7.78
C ASN A 21 5.23 -0.12 -8.17
N GLN A 22 4.50 0.02 -9.28
CA GLN A 22 4.05 1.33 -9.78
C GLN A 22 2.67 1.28 -10.43
N ALA A 23 1.94 2.40 -10.37
CA ALA A 23 0.71 2.58 -11.13
C ALA A 23 1.03 2.93 -12.58
N ILE A 24 0.29 2.34 -13.52
CA ILE A 24 0.50 2.46 -14.97
C ILE A 24 -0.83 2.66 -15.70
N CYS A 25 -0.78 3.27 -16.89
CA CYS A 25 -1.90 3.29 -17.81
C CYS A 25 -1.96 2.00 -18.67
N VAL A 26 -2.98 1.90 -19.52
CA VAL A 26 -3.17 0.76 -20.42
C VAL A 26 -2.09 0.72 -21.50
N THR A 27 -1.63 1.86 -22.03
CA THR A 27 -0.56 1.88 -23.03
C THR A 27 0.78 1.40 -22.46
N CYS A 28 1.10 1.73 -21.20
CA CYS A 28 2.24 1.13 -20.49
C CYS A 28 2.09 -0.39 -20.36
N PHE A 29 0.88 -0.88 -20.08
CA PHE A 29 0.61 -2.32 -20.03
C PHE A 29 0.88 -3.00 -21.36
N CYS A 30 0.33 -2.48 -22.46
CA CYS A 30 0.51 -3.08 -23.78
C CYS A 30 1.96 -3.04 -24.28
N SER A 31 2.69 -1.96 -24.00
CA SER A 31 4.06 -1.78 -24.49
C SER A 31 5.11 -2.53 -23.66
N SER A 32 5.20 -2.21 -22.37
CA SER A 32 6.36 -2.56 -21.53
C SER A 32 6.03 -3.47 -20.36
N HIS A 33 4.76 -3.59 -19.97
CA HIS A 33 4.34 -4.35 -18.78
C HIS A 33 3.42 -5.54 -19.10
N SER A 34 3.31 -5.96 -20.37
CA SER A 34 2.35 -6.98 -20.82
C SER A 34 2.58 -8.36 -20.21
N ARG A 35 3.82 -8.63 -19.77
CA ARG A 35 4.23 -9.88 -19.10
C ARG A 35 4.40 -9.73 -17.59
N HIS A 36 4.19 -8.53 -17.05
CA HIS A 36 4.33 -8.28 -15.62
C HIS A 36 3.03 -8.61 -14.88
N LYS A 37 3.14 -8.86 -13.58
CA LYS A 37 1.96 -9.08 -12.75
C LYS A 37 1.26 -7.75 -12.52
N THR A 38 0.11 -7.57 -13.17
CA THR A 38 -0.71 -6.36 -13.06
C THR A 38 -2.08 -6.66 -12.47
N VAL A 39 -2.62 -5.71 -11.74
CA VAL A 39 -4.00 -5.74 -11.19
C VAL A 39 -4.66 -4.39 -11.41
N PRO A 40 -6.01 -4.29 -11.35
CA PRO A 40 -6.67 -3.00 -11.27
C PRO A 40 -6.18 -2.19 -10.07
N ILE A 41 -6.00 -0.88 -10.25
CA ILE A 41 -5.46 -0.01 -9.19
C ILE A 41 -6.36 0.02 -7.95
N SER A 42 -7.68 -0.10 -8.14
CA SER A 42 -8.66 -0.17 -7.04
C SER A 42 -8.46 -1.39 -6.15
N VAL A 43 -8.15 -2.55 -6.74
CA VAL A 43 -7.86 -3.79 -6.01
C VAL A 43 -6.58 -3.63 -5.18
N GLN A 44 -5.51 -3.14 -5.80
CA GLN A 44 -4.27 -2.87 -5.07
C GLN A 44 -4.48 -1.88 -3.92
N LEU A 45 -5.26 -0.82 -4.15
CA LEU A 45 -5.56 0.20 -3.13
C LEU A 45 -6.34 -0.41 -1.96
N GLN A 46 -7.36 -1.23 -2.24
CA GLN A 46 -8.14 -1.91 -1.21
C GLN A 46 -7.26 -2.85 -0.37
N GLU A 47 -6.46 -3.70 -1.01
CA GLU A 47 -5.56 -4.63 -0.32
C GLU A 47 -4.52 -3.89 0.53
N THR A 48 -3.91 -2.85 -0.03
CA THR A 48 -2.88 -2.07 0.66
C THR A 48 -3.47 -1.30 1.84
N THR A 49 -4.64 -0.69 1.68
CA THR A 49 -5.34 -0.01 2.77
C THR A 49 -5.65 -0.97 3.91
N LYS A 50 -6.20 -2.15 3.59
CA LYS A 50 -6.51 -3.18 4.59
C LYS A 50 -5.26 -3.65 5.34
N TYR A 51 -4.16 -3.88 4.62
CA TYR A 51 -2.89 -4.28 5.21
C TYR A 51 -2.36 -3.21 6.18
N LEU A 52 -2.31 -1.95 5.73
CA LEU A 52 -1.83 -0.84 6.56
C LEU A 52 -2.70 -0.62 7.80
N GLN A 53 -4.02 -0.79 7.70
CA GLN A 53 -4.90 -0.75 8.88
C GLN A 53 -4.60 -1.87 9.87
N SER A 54 -4.43 -3.10 9.41
CA SER A 54 -4.07 -4.21 10.30
C SER A 54 -2.73 -4.00 10.99
N GLU A 55 -1.76 -3.42 10.27
CA GLU A 55 -0.44 -3.12 10.82
C GLU A 55 -0.49 -1.98 11.84
N LEU A 56 -1.31 -0.96 11.58
CA LEU A 56 -1.56 0.11 12.53
C LEU A 56 -2.21 -0.40 13.82
N ASP A 57 -3.23 -1.26 13.71
CA ASP A 57 -3.91 -1.86 14.87
C ASP A 57 -2.95 -2.72 15.71
N ARG A 58 -2.06 -3.47 15.04
CA ARG A 58 -0.99 -4.23 15.69
C ARG A 58 -0.07 -3.32 16.49
N LEU A 59 0.46 -2.27 15.87
CA LEU A 59 1.38 -1.32 16.52
C LEU A 59 0.72 -0.59 17.69
N ILE A 60 -0.55 -0.21 17.58
CA ILE A 60 -1.31 0.40 18.68
C ILE A 60 -1.41 -0.56 19.86
N SER A 61 -1.66 -1.85 19.59
CA SER A 61 -1.79 -2.87 20.63
C SER A 61 -0.44 -3.13 21.32
N GLU A 62 0.64 -3.22 20.56
CA GLU A 62 2.00 -3.37 21.08
C GLU A 62 2.43 -2.19 21.95
N LYS A 63 2.14 -0.97 21.50
CA LYS A 63 2.39 0.24 22.28
C LYS A 63 1.68 0.20 23.63
N ARG A 64 0.38 -0.12 23.65
CA ARG A 64 -0.40 -0.20 24.89
C ARG A 64 0.16 -1.26 25.85
N ASN A 65 0.53 -2.43 25.32
CA ASN A 65 1.11 -3.50 26.14
C ASN A 65 2.45 -3.07 26.75
N ALA A 66 3.29 -2.37 25.98
CA ALA A 66 4.57 -1.85 26.46
C ALA A 66 4.38 -0.76 27.54
N GLU A 67 3.40 0.14 27.36
CA GLU A 67 3.05 1.16 28.37
C GLU A 67 2.60 0.51 29.68
N SER A 68 1.68 -0.46 29.63
CA SER A 68 1.22 -1.17 30.84
C SER A 68 2.34 -1.97 31.53
N ALA A 69 3.24 -2.59 30.76
CA ALA A 69 4.39 -3.29 31.33
C ALA A 69 5.38 -2.32 32.01
N GLY A 70 5.56 -1.13 31.44
CA GLY A 70 6.38 -0.07 32.04
C GLY A 70 5.80 0.42 33.37
N GLU A 71 4.49 0.68 33.41
CA GLU A 71 3.79 1.08 34.64
C GLU A 71 3.90 0.03 35.74
N GLU A 72 3.79 -1.26 35.40
CA GLU A 72 3.92 -2.34 36.38
C GLU A 72 5.36 -2.48 36.89
N ALA A 73 6.35 -2.34 36.00
CA ALA A 73 7.76 -2.36 36.38
C ALA A 73 8.14 -1.19 37.31
N ASP A 74 7.50 -0.04 37.16
CA ASP A 74 7.73 1.13 38.02
C ASP A 74 7.07 1.00 39.40
N LYS A 75 5.99 0.23 39.55
CA LYS A 75 5.39 -0.07 40.87
C LYS A 75 6.21 -1.02 41.73
N LEU A 76 7.10 -1.80 41.12
CA LEU A 76 7.93 -2.79 41.80
C LEU A 76 9.28 -2.22 42.31
N LYS A 77 9.58 -0.96 41.99
CA LYS A 77 10.76 -0.22 42.47
C LYS A 77 10.43 0.58 43.73
#